data_AF-U1NQX6-F1
#
_entry.id   AF-U1NQX6-F1
#
_cell.length_a   1.000
_cell.length_b   1.000
_cell.length_c   1.000
_cell.angle_alpha   90.00
_cell.angle_beta   90.00
_cell.angle_gamma   90.00
#
_symmetry.space_group_name_H-M   'P 1'
#
loop_
_entity.id
_entity.type
_entity.pdbx_description
1 polymer ?
#
loop_
_entity_poly.entity_id
_entity_poly.type
_entity_poly.pdbx_seq_one_letter_code
_entity_poly.pdbx_strand_id
1 'polypeptide(L)'
;MTLADRVVVMNDGQVQQVDKPQQLYDYPKNRFVAEFIGDPAMNIFPVELRSSDQGIIASHEGFTIPLPNIDRSSLGSTTTAELGVRPEDLMLSTEAETEAPVQFSAEVTVTEPLGDSLLLECLIGETACRVQANPRSRVSPGESVELSYNPERIHLFDETTGETIHHTDSSSQQVTQIGSVTQS
;
A
#
# COMPACT_ATOMS: atom_id res chain seq x y z
N MET A 1 -20.98 12.01 6.11
CA MET A 1 -21.48 12.60 4.84
C MET A 1 -20.52 13.71 4.46
N THR A 2 -19.62 13.47 3.50
CA THR A 2 -18.65 14.46 2.99
C THR A 2 -18.98 14.84 1.55
N LEU A 3 -18.58 16.06 1.16
CA LEU A 3 -19.24 16.97 0.21
C LEU A 3 -18.88 16.81 -1.27
N ALA A 4 -18.32 15.67 -1.72
CA ALA A 4 -17.90 15.54 -3.12
C ALA A 4 -18.19 14.15 -3.69
N ASP A 5 -19.01 14.11 -4.75
CA ASP A 5 -19.21 12.90 -5.56
C ASP A 5 -17.90 12.46 -6.23
N ARG A 6 -17.01 13.42 -6.53
CA ARG A 6 -15.66 13.20 -7.10
C ARG A 6 -14.71 14.31 -6.65
N VAL A 7 -13.45 13.96 -6.48
CA VAL A 7 -12.32 14.85 -6.16
C VAL A 7 -11.37 14.87 -7.35
N VAL A 8 -10.86 16.06 -7.69
CA VAL A 8 -9.85 16.28 -8.73
C VAL A 8 -8.51 16.46 -8.03
N VAL A 9 -7.57 15.55 -8.27
CA VAL A 9 -6.18 15.66 -7.81
C VAL A 9 -5.34 16.24 -8.94
N MET A 10 -4.57 17.29 -8.64
CA MET A 10 -3.72 17.99 -9.59
C MET A 10 -2.30 18.12 -9.05
N ASN A 11 -1.32 18.04 -9.94
CA ASN A 11 0.08 18.33 -9.68
C ASN A 11 0.63 19.24 -10.78
N ASP A 12 1.29 20.34 -10.42
CA ASP A 12 1.85 21.33 -11.36
C ASP A 12 0.89 21.77 -12.49
N GLY A 13 -0.38 21.99 -12.14
CA GLY A 13 -1.42 22.41 -13.07
C GLY A 13 -1.93 21.29 -14.00
N GLN A 14 -1.45 20.06 -13.86
CA GLN A 14 -1.90 18.89 -14.61
C GLN A 14 -2.79 18.00 -13.74
N VAL A 15 -3.93 17.58 -14.30
CA VAL A 15 -4.83 16.63 -13.63
C VAL A 15 -4.16 15.27 -13.56
N GLN A 16 -4.04 14.73 -12.35
CA GLN A 16 -3.47 13.41 -12.09
C GLN A 16 -4.58 12.36 -12.05
N GLN A 17 -5.67 12.63 -11.32
CA GLN A 17 -6.81 11.72 -11.21
C GLN A 17 -8.09 12.47 -10.83
N VAL A 18 -9.23 11.99 -11.33
CA VAL A 18 -10.56 12.52 -10.97
C VAL A 18 -11.47 11.36 -10.61
N ASP A 19 -11.70 11.12 -9.32
CA ASP A 19 -12.44 9.95 -8.85
C ASP A 19 -13.13 10.20 -7.51
N LYS A 20 -13.93 9.24 -7.06
CA LYS A 20 -14.48 9.25 -5.69
C LYS A 20 -13.33 9.25 -4.68
N PRO A 21 -13.47 9.89 -3.49
CA PRO A 21 -12.42 9.89 -2.47
C PRO A 21 -11.85 8.50 -2.16
N GLN A 22 -12.74 7.51 -1.98
CA GLN A 22 -12.33 6.14 -1.71
C GLN A 22 -11.55 5.49 -2.87
N GLN A 23 -11.90 5.82 -4.12
CA GLN A 23 -11.22 5.30 -5.29
C GLN A 23 -9.84 5.93 -5.48
N LEU A 24 -9.68 7.21 -5.16
CA LEU A 24 -8.36 7.85 -5.11
C LEU A 24 -7.46 7.21 -4.03
N TYR A 25 -8.07 6.79 -2.92
CA TYR A 25 -7.37 6.17 -1.80
C TYR A 25 -6.94 4.73 -2.11
N ASP A 26 -7.90 3.90 -2.54
CA ASP A 26 -7.69 2.46 -2.80
C ASP A 26 -7.01 2.19 -4.15
N TYR A 27 -7.17 3.07 -5.15
CA TYR A 27 -6.66 2.87 -6.51
C TYR A 27 -6.03 4.15 -7.06
N PRO A 28 -4.94 4.65 -6.43
CA PRO A 28 -4.20 5.78 -6.95
C PRO A 28 -3.62 5.41 -8.32
N LYS A 29 -3.73 6.31 -9.30
CA LYS A 29 -3.18 6.06 -10.65
C LYS A 29 -1.67 6.24 -10.74
N ASN A 30 -1.08 7.00 -9.83
CA ASN A 30 0.36 7.19 -9.76
C ASN A 30 0.81 7.45 -8.32
N ARG A 31 2.13 7.39 -8.09
CA ARG A 31 2.75 7.61 -6.78
C ARG A 31 2.31 8.93 -6.15
N PHE A 32 2.24 10.00 -6.92
CA PHE A 32 1.84 11.31 -6.39
C PHE A 32 0.44 11.26 -5.77
N VAL A 33 -0.54 10.65 -6.43
CA VAL A 33 -1.89 10.50 -5.85
C VAL A 33 -1.84 9.64 -4.58
N ALA A 34 -1.03 8.58 -4.57
CA ALA A 34 -0.88 7.70 -3.41
C ALA A 34 -0.29 8.41 -2.17
N GLU A 35 0.70 9.26 -2.37
CA GLU A 35 1.34 10.08 -1.32
C GLU A 35 0.46 11.26 -0.90
N PHE A 36 -0.34 11.81 -1.80
CA PHE A 36 -1.16 12.99 -1.55
C PHE A 36 -2.51 12.68 -0.90
N ILE A 37 -3.12 11.53 -1.24
CA ILE A 37 -4.43 11.12 -0.74
C ILE A 37 -4.26 10.14 0.39
N GLY A 38 -4.66 10.55 1.59
CA GLY A 38 -4.55 9.78 2.83
C GLY A 38 -3.75 10.55 3.89
N ASP A 39 -4.19 10.46 5.14
CA ASP A 39 -3.43 10.99 6.27
C ASP A 39 -3.43 9.91 7.37
N PRO A 40 -2.28 9.26 7.65
CA PRO A 40 -0.97 9.53 7.07
C PRO A 40 -0.82 9.09 5.60
N ALA A 41 0.15 9.67 4.90
CA ALA A 41 0.49 9.32 3.53
C ALA A 41 0.94 7.85 3.38
N MET A 42 0.78 7.28 2.17
CA MET A 42 1.26 5.94 1.84
C MET A 42 2.79 5.83 2.03
N ASN A 43 3.25 4.70 2.58
CA ASN A 43 4.68 4.38 2.60
C ASN A 43 5.12 3.94 1.21
N ILE A 44 6.24 4.49 0.72
CA ILE A 44 6.82 4.14 -0.57
C ILE A 44 8.22 3.59 -0.35
N PHE A 45 8.49 2.40 -0.85
CA PHE A 45 9.78 1.72 -0.74
C PHE A 45 10.34 1.39 -2.12
N PRO A 46 11.56 1.81 -2.47
CA PRO A 46 12.22 1.33 -3.68
C PRO A 46 12.55 -0.16 -3.52
N VAL A 47 12.14 -0.99 -4.47
CA VAL A 47 12.33 -2.44 -4.41
C VAL A 47 12.86 -3.01 -5.71
N GLU A 48 13.70 -4.04 -5.59
CA GLU A 48 13.99 -4.95 -6.70
C GLU A 48 12.95 -6.07 -6.75
N LEU A 49 12.43 -6.35 -7.93
CA LEU A 49 11.46 -7.41 -8.18
C LEU A 49 12.17 -8.63 -8.78
N ARG A 50 12.07 -9.77 -8.10
CA ARG A 50 12.67 -11.05 -8.52
C ARG A 50 11.60 -12.13 -8.63
N SER A 51 11.74 -13.01 -9.62
CA SER A 51 10.88 -14.19 -9.73
C SER A 51 11.36 -15.28 -8.77
N SER A 52 10.42 -16.01 -8.17
CA SER A 52 10.65 -17.20 -7.37
C SER A 52 9.62 -18.29 -7.70
N ASP A 53 9.83 -19.50 -7.20
CA ASP A 53 8.90 -20.62 -7.36
C ASP A 53 7.51 -20.35 -6.74
N GLN A 54 7.42 -19.37 -5.82
CA GLN A 54 6.21 -18.99 -5.09
C GLN A 54 5.59 -17.67 -5.57
N GLY A 55 6.09 -17.11 -6.68
CA GLY A 55 5.62 -15.83 -7.23
C GLY A 55 6.72 -14.77 -7.21
N ILE A 56 6.32 -13.50 -7.16
CA ILE A 56 7.25 -12.37 -7.15
C ILE A 56 7.76 -12.12 -5.74
N ILE A 57 9.02 -11.75 -5.61
CA ILE A 57 9.63 -11.27 -4.37
C ILE A 57 10.06 -9.83 -4.58
N ALA A 58 9.67 -8.96 -3.65
CA ALA A 58 10.20 -7.60 -3.54
C ALA A 58 11.33 -7.57 -2.51
N SER A 59 12.48 -7.07 -2.93
CA SER A 59 13.67 -6.92 -2.09
C SER A 59 13.98 -5.45 -1.88
N HIS A 60 14.04 -5.04 -0.62
CA HIS A 60 14.53 -3.75 -0.14
C HIS A 60 15.77 -4.00 0.74
N GLU A 61 16.52 -2.97 1.11
CA GLU A 61 17.69 -3.10 1.99
C GLU A 61 17.31 -3.71 3.36
N GLY A 62 16.17 -3.30 3.92
CA GLY A 62 15.72 -3.75 5.24
C GLY A 62 14.68 -4.86 5.27
N PHE A 63 14.17 -5.31 4.12
CA PHE A 63 13.20 -6.42 4.06
C PHE A 63 13.21 -7.17 2.73
N THR A 64 12.69 -8.39 2.74
CA THR A 64 12.43 -9.17 1.53
C THR A 64 11.10 -9.88 1.69
N ILE A 65 10.10 -9.50 0.90
CA ILE A 65 8.72 -9.96 1.08
C ILE A 65 8.15 -10.58 -0.21
N PRO A 66 7.36 -11.66 -0.13
CA PRO A 66 6.67 -12.24 -1.27
C PRO A 66 5.47 -11.39 -1.68
N LEU A 67 5.22 -11.26 -2.98
CA LEU A 67 4.01 -10.62 -3.53
C LEU A 67 3.18 -11.72 -4.22
N PRO A 68 2.48 -12.58 -3.45
CA PRO A 68 1.88 -13.82 -3.97
C PRO A 68 0.78 -13.58 -5.00
N ASN A 69 0.16 -12.40 -4.99
CA ASN A 69 -0.97 -12.03 -5.85
C ASN A 69 -0.54 -11.29 -7.13
N ILE A 70 0.76 -11.21 -7.41
CA ILE A 70 1.29 -10.55 -8.61
C ILE A 70 1.83 -11.59 -9.59
N ASP A 71 1.25 -11.62 -10.78
CA ASP A 71 1.77 -12.42 -11.88
C ASP A 71 2.99 -11.73 -12.53
N ARG A 72 4.06 -12.49 -12.78
CA ARG A 72 5.22 -11.98 -13.51
C ARG A 72 4.83 -11.44 -14.89
N SER A 73 3.80 -11.99 -15.51
CA SER A 73 3.31 -11.56 -16.82
C SER A 73 2.79 -10.11 -16.81
N SER A 74 2.16 -9.67 -15.72
CA SER A 74 1.65 -8.30 -15.60
C SER A 74 2.77 -7.27 -15.38
N LEU A 75 3.93 -7.72 -14.90
CA LEU A 75 5.11 -6.87 -14.68
C LEU A 75 5.99 -6.68 -15.93
N GLY A 76 5.72 -7.36 -17.05
CA GLY A 76 6.48 -7.17 -18.30
C GLY A 76 8.00 -7.33 -18.12
N SER A 77 8.79 -6.31 -18.46
CA SER A 77 10.25 -6.31 -18.23
C SER A 77 10.68 -5.62 -16.93
N THR A 78 9.75 -5.20 -16.08
CA THR A 78 10.03 -4.46 -14.85
C THR A 78 10.81 -5.34 -13.86
N THR A 79 11.94 -4.81 -13.38
CA THR A 79 12.83 -5.45 -12.38
C THR A 79 13.05 -4.57 -11.15
N THR A 80 12.69 -3.29 -11.22
CA THR A 80 12.67 -2.34 -10.11
C THR A 80 11.32 -1.63 -10.10
N ALA A 81 10.83 -1.31 -8.91
CA ALA A 81 9.56 -0.62 -8.74
C ALA A 81 9.55 0.12 -7.40
N GLU A 82 8.56 0.98 -7.21
CA GLU A 82 8.24 1.57 -5.93
C GLU A 82 7.05 0.83 -5.31
N LEU A 83 7.29 0.14 -4.19
CA LEU A 83 6.28 -0.57 -3.43
C LEU A 83 5.54 0.40 -2.51
N GLY A 84 4.24 0.56 -2.75
CA GLY A 84 3.33 1.33 -1.92
C GLY A 84 2.58 0.45 -0.91
N VAL A 85 2.61 0.84 0.36
CA VAL A 85 1.82 0.21 1.45
C VAL A 85 1.24 1.29 2.35
N ARG A 86 -0.08 1.28 2.57
CA ARG A 86 -0.71 2.23 3.49
C ARG A 86 -0.28 1.96 4.94
N PRO A 87 -0.24 2.99 5.81
CA PRO A 87 0.14 2.79 7.22
C PRO A 87 -0.68 1.73 7.95
N GLU A 88 -1.98 1.63 7.67
CA GLU A 88 -2.88 0.62 8.25
C GLU A 88 -2.72 -0.79 7.67
N ASP A 89 -2.05 -0.90 6.52
CA ASP A 89 -1.76 -2.18 5.86
C ASP A 89 -0.36 -2.73 6.24
N LEU A 90 0.42 -1.96 7.02
CA LEU A 90 1.54 -2.45 7.81
C LEU A 90 1.05 -2.77 9.23
N MET A 91 1.43 -3.94 9.74
CA MET A 91 0.91 -4.44 11.02
C MET A 91 2.06 -4.85 11.94
N LEU A 92 1.93 -4.57 13.23
CA LEU A 92 2.78 -5.23 14.22
C LEU A 92 2.52 -6.74 14.16
N SER A 93 3.56 -7.56 14.10
CA SER A 93 3.42 -9.01 14.04
C SER A 93 2.66 -9.61 15.23
N THR A 94 2.63 -8.90 16.37
CA THR A 94 1.82 -9.27 17.55
C THR A 94 0.32 -9.03 17.38
N GLU A 95 -0.08 -8.23 16.38
CA GLU A 95 -1.48 -7.93 16.04
C GLU A 95 -2.00 -8.78 14.87
N ALA A 96 -1.12 -9.43 14.11
CA ALA A 96 -1.51 -10.28 13.00
C ALA A 96 -2.30 -11.51 13.52
N GLU A 97 -3.51 -11.73 12.98
CA GLU A 97 -4.40 -12.84 13.38
C GLU A 97 -3.86 -14.22 12.97
N THR A 98 -2.96 -14.27 11.99
CA THR A 98 -2.26 -15.46 11.50
C THR A 98 -0.75 -15.23 11.56
N GLU A 99 0.04 -16.30 11.59
CA GLU A 99 1.49 -16.18 11.38
C GLU A 99 1.72 -15.50 10.03
N ALA A 100 2.05 -14.21 10.07
CA ALA A 100 2.35 -13.45 8.87
C ALA A 100 3.53 -14.12 8.16
N PRO A 101 3.42 -14.41 6.85
CA PRO A 101 4.37 -15.27 6.15
C PRO A 101 5.78 -14.69 6.11
N VAL A 102 5.93 -13.38 6.29
CA VAL A 102 7.22 -12.70 6.45
C VAL A 102 7.10 -11.60 7.49
N GLN A 103 8.12 -11.53 8.35
CA GLN A 103 8.30 -10.49 9.36
C GLN A 103 9.64 -9.78 9.09
N PHE A 104 9.67 -8.47 9.28
CA PHE A 104 10.88 -7.68 9.18
C PHE A 104 10.96 -6.65 10.31
N SER A 105 12.17 -6.39 10.77
CA SER A 105 12.41 -5.53 11.92
C SER A 105 12.37 -4.04 11.54
N ALA A 106 11.82 -3.23 12.43
CA ALA A 106 11.85 -1.78 12.37
C ALA A 106 12.12 -1.18 13.75
N GLU A 107 12.87 -0.08 13.81
CA GLU A 107 13.07 0.71 15.03
C GLU A 107 12.00 1.79 15.14
N VAL A 108 11.32 1.88 16.27
CA VAL A 108 10.29 2.89 16.51
C VAL A 108 10.95 4.19 16.93
N THR A 109 10.70 5.28 16.19
CA THR A 109 11.26 6.60 16.51
C THR A 109 10.24 7.50 17.20
N VAL A 110 8.95 7.36 16.85
CA VAL A 110 7.86 8.14 17.41
C VAL A 110 6.63 7.26 17.65
N THR A 111 5.89 7.59 18.70
CA THR A 111 4.62 6.97 19.03
C THR A 111 3.60 8.05 19.34
N GLU A 112 2.55 8.14 18.51
CA GLU A 112 1.51 9.17 18.59
C GLU A 112 0.11 8.54 18.74
N PRO A 113 -0.55 8.71 19.90
CA PRO A 113 -1.93 8.26 20.08
C PRO A 113 -2.90 9.19 19.36
N LEU A 114 -3.67 8.65 18.40
CA LEU A 114 -4.68 9.40 17.63
C LEU A 114 -6.12 9.20 18.17
N GLY A 115 -6.26 8.45 19.26
CA GLY A 115 -7.54 8.17 19.92
C GLY A 115 -8.10 6.79 19.56
N ASP A 116 -8.34 6.53 18.27
CA ASP A 116 -8.82 5.24 17.76
C ASP A 116 -7.71 4.37 17.15
N SER A 117 -6.52 4.93 16.94
CA SER A 117 -5.31 4.20 16.56
C SER A 117 -4.06 4.74 17.26
N LEU A 118 -2.96 3.99 17.14
CA LEU A 118 -1.61 4.41 17.50
C LEU A 118 -0.80 4.58 16.22
N LEU A 119 -0.39 5.80 15.90
CA LEU A 119 0.51 6.04 14.79
C LEU A 119 1.95 5.86 15.27
N LEU A 120 2.68 4.98 14.61
CA LEU A 120 4.11 4.78 14.82
C LEU A 120 4.85 5.37 13.63
N GLU A 121 5.90 6.15 13.91
CA GLU A 121 6.95 6.39 12.92
C GLU A 121 8.11 5.45 13.24
N CYS A 122 8.59 4.75 12.21
CA CYS A 122 9.60 3.71 12.33
C CYS A 122 10.70 3.88 11.28
N LEU A 123 11.83 3.23 11.52
CA LEU A 123 12.95 3.08 10.58
C LEU A 123 13.15 1.60 10.24
N ILE A 124 13.09 1.27 8.96
CA ILE A 124 13.48 -0.04 8.42
C ILE A 124 14.86 0.14 7.78
N GLY A 125 15.91 -0.22 8.52
CA GLY A 125 17.26 0.22 8.18
C GLY A 125 17.34 1.75 8.26
N GLU A 126 17.64 2.42 7.15
CA GLU A 126 17.64 3.89 7.07
C GLU A 126 16.33 4.49 6.50
N THR A 127 15.37 3.64 6.11
CA THR A 127 14.15 4.10 5.45
C THR A 127 13.02 4.34 6.45
N ALA A 128 12.48 5.56 6.47
CA ALA A 128 11.35 5.90 7.32
C ALA A 128 10.04 5.32 6.80
N CYS A 129 9.20 4.83 7.71
CA CYS A 129 7.84 4.40 7.42
C CYS A 129 6.90 4.74 8.58
N ARG A 130 5.61 4.68 8.28
CA ARG A 130 4.52 4.90 9.22
C ARG A 130 3.67 3.65 9.32
N VAL A 131 3.28 3.30 10.54
CA VAL A 131 2.46 2.13 10.84
C VAL A 131 1.28 2.60 11.69
N GLN A 132 0.06 2.28 11.29
CA GLN A 132 -1.14 2.57 12.07
C GLN A 132 -1.54 1.31 12.84
N ALA A 133 -1.11 1.23 14.09
CA ALA A 133 -1.30 0.10 14.99
C ALA A 133 -2.57 0.25 15.86
N ASN A 134 -2.92 -0.82 16.57
CA ASN A 134 -4.01 -0.80 17.53
C ASN A 134 -3.78 0.26 18.63
N PRO A 135 -4.80 1.04 19.05
CA PRO A 135 -4.64 2.09 20.06
C PRO A 135 -4.21 1.57 21.44
N ARG A 136 -4.30 0.25 21.68
CA ARG A 136 -3.90 -0.39 22.94
C ARG A 136 -2.50 -1.00 22.89
N SER A 137 -1.84 -0.93 21.75
CA SER A 137 -0.49 -1.46 21.61
C SER A 137 0.49 -0.70 22.48
N ARG A 138 1.40 -1.46 23.09
CA ARG A 138 2.38 -0.95 24.04
C ARG A 138 3.73 -1.00 23.36
N VAL A 139 4.02 0.05 22.62
CA VAL A 139 5.25 0.24 21.87
C VAL A 139 5.82 1.60 22.26
N SER A 140 7.12 1.66 22.53
CA SER A 140 7.80 2.88 22.96
C SER A 140 8.88 3.29 21.94
N PRO A 141 9.19 4.59 21.80
CA PRO A 141 10.35 5.03 21.03
C PRO A 141 11.65 4.37 21.51
N GLY A 142 12.49 3.95 20.56
CA GLY A 142 13.73 3.20 20.76
C GLY A 142 13.54 1.68 20.83
N GLU A 143 12.31 1.18 20.80
CA GLU A 143 12.05 -0.25 20.71
C GLU A 143 12.17 -0.75 19.27
N SER A 144 12.70 -1.97 19.12
CA SER A 144 12.66 -2.70 17.85
C SER A 144 11.40 -3.57 17.83
N VAL A 145 10.63 -3.45 16.76
CA VAL A 145 9.38 -4.19 16.53
C VAL A 145 9.49 -5.04 15.27
N GLU A 146 8.74 -6.13 15.23
CA GLU A 146 8.54 -6.91 14.01
C GLU A 146 7.28 -6.42 13.31
N LEU A 147 7.45 -6.08 12.04
CA LEU A 147 6.37 -5.66 11.14
C LEU A 147 6.04 -6.76 10.15
N SER A 148 4.78 -6.77 9.75
CA SER A 148 4.23 -7.54 8.65
C SER A 148 3.38 -6.63 7.75
N TYR A 149 2.87 -7.16 6.66
CA TYR A 149 2.08 -6.41 5.69
C TYR A 149 0.91 -7.24 5.19
N ASN A 150 -0.13 -6.56 4.69
CA ASN A 150 -1.23 -7.21 4.00
C ASN A 150 -0.90 -7.37 2.49
N PRO A 151 -0.67 -8.60 1.97
CA PRO A 151 -0.34 -8.82 0.57
C PRO A 151 -1.50 -8.52 -0.41
N GLU A 152 -2.71 -8.29 0.10
CA GLU A 152 -3.88 -7.92 -0.69
C GLU A 152 -4.11 -6.39 -0.76
N ARG A 153 -3.21 -5.60 -0.19
CA ARG A 153 -3.36 -4.13 -0.09
C ARG A 153 -2.09 -3.39 -0.51
N ILE A 154 -1.29 -4.03 -1.37
CA ILE A 154 -0.06 -3.46 -1.91
C ILE A 154 -0.31 -2.77 -3.26
N HIS A 155 0.57 -1.80 -3.54
CA HIS A 155 0.65 -1.09 -4.80
C HIS A 155 2.07 -1.18 -5.36
N LEU A 156 2.22 -1.26 -6.68
CA LEU A 156 3.50 -1.07 -7.35
C LEU A 156 3.40 0.10 -8.31
N PHE A 157 4.37 1.01 -8.22
CA PHE A 157 4.54 2.12 -9.15
C PHE A 157 5.84 1.95 -9.94
N ASP A 158 5.82 2.43 -11.17
CA ASP A 158 6.99 2.49 -12.03
C ASP A 158 7.96 3.54 -11.53
N GLU A 159 9.21 3.16 -11.29
CA GLU A 159 10.24 4.02 -10.71
C GLU A 159 10.54 5.27 -11.57
N THR A 160 10.38 5.16 -12.89
CA THR A 160 10.72 6.26 -13.81
C THR A 160 9.56 7.20 -14.04
N THR A 161 8.36 6.65 -14.24
CA THR A 161 7.16 7.42 -14.62
C THR A 161 6.26 7.75 -13.43
N GLY A 162 6.36 6.99 -12.34
CA GLY A 162 5.47 7.05 -11.19
C GLY A 162 4.09 6.44 -11.43
N GLU A 163 3.81 5.93 -12.63
CA GLU A 163 2.52 5.32 -12.98
C GLU A 163 2.31 3.99 -12.27
N THR A 164 1.06 3.66 -11.97
CA THR A 164 0.74 2.40 -11.29
C THR A 164 0.91 1.21 -12.24
N ILE A 165 1.74 0.26 -11.80
CA ILE A 165 1.95 -1.03 -12.46
C ILE A 165 0.97 -2.07 -11.90
N HIS A 166 0.69 -2.02 -10.61
CA HIS A 166 -0.20 -2.96 -9.94
C HIS A 166 -0.96 -2.32 -8.79
N HIS A 167 -2.25 -2.65 -8.70
CA HIS A 167 -3.05 -2.55 -7.48
C HIS A 167 -3.61 -3.95 -7.20
N THR A 168 -3.74 -4.32 -5.92
CA THR A 168 -4.46 -5.56 -5.62
C THR A 168 -5.94 -5.34 -5.92
N ASP A 169 -6.45 -5.99 -6.96
CA ASP A 169 -7.89 -6.01 -7.23
C ASP A 169 -8.57 -7.00 -6.27
N SER A 170 -9.51 -6.50 -5.46
CA SER A 170 -10.61 -7.34 -4.99
C SER A 170 -11.46 -7.68 -6.21
N SER A 171 -11.12 -8.75 -6.92
CA SER A 171 -11.93 -9.25 -8.03
C SER A 171 -13.28 -9.75 -7.51
N SER A 172 -14.24 -8.82 -7.41
CA SER A 172 -15.68 -9.07 -7.28
C SER A 172 -16.51 -7.87 -7.73
N GLN A 173 -16.15 -7.21 -8.83
CA GLN A 173 -17.13 -6.47 -9.66
C GLN A 173 -16.86 -6.67 -11.16
N GLN A 174 -16.90 -7.93 -11.61
CA GLN A 174 -17.23 -8.20 -13.01
C GLN A 174 -18.72 -7.91 -13.24
N VAL A 175 -18.98 -6.80 -13.91
CA VAL A 175 -19.95 -6.63 -15.01
C VAL A 175 -21.04 -7.71 -15.07
N THR A 176 -22.23 -7.42 -14.56
CA THR A 176 -23.48 -7.95 -15.14
C THR A 176 -24.10 -6.85 -15.98
N GLN A 177 -23.55 -6.67 -17.18
CA GLN A 177 -24.26 -6.05 -18.29
C GLN A 177 -24.95 -7.19 -19.05
N ILE A 178 -26.17 -7.53 -18.62
CA ILE A 178 -27.13 -8.33 -19.39
C ILE A 178 -28.41 -7.51 -19.26
N GLY A 179 -28.77 -6.67 -20.22
CA GLY A 179 -29.21 -7.08 -21.54
C GLY A 179 -30.57 -6.41 -21.72
N SER A 180 -30.58 -5.33 -22.49
CA SER A 180 -31.80 -4.74 -23.05
C SER A 180 -32.63 -5.82 -23.76
N VAL A 181 -33.86 -6.04 -23.32
CA VAL A 181 -34.90 -6.63 -24.17
C VAL A 181 -36.06 -5.65 -24.25
N THR A 182 -36.09 -5.01 -25.42
CA THR A 182 -37.14 -4.21 -26.01
C THR A 182 -38.37 -5.08 -26.32
N GLN A 183 -39.56 -4.52 -26.05
CA GLN A 183 -40.85 -4.74 -26.72
C GLN A 183 -41.43 -6.16 -26.85
N SER A 184 -42.63 -6.35 -26.29
CA SER A 184 -43.90 -6.38 -27.04
C SER A 184 -45.08 -6.18 -26.09
#